data_AF-A0A2J2HEC7-F1
#
_entry.id   AF-A0A2J2HEC7-F1
#
_cell.length_a   1.000
_cell.length_b   1.000
_cell.length_c   1.000
_cell.angle_alpha   90.00
_cell.angle_beta   90.00
_cell.angle_gamma   90.00
#
_symmetry.space_group_name_H-M   'P 1'
#
loop_
_entity.id
_entity.type
_entity.pdbx_description
1 polymer ?
#
loop_
_entity_poly.entity_id
_entity_poly.type
_entity_poly.pdbx_seq_one_letter_code
_entity_poly.pdbx_strand_id
1 'polypeptide(L)'
;MIRKVIVITKDWDYLRSDLELLCERLIKSNVECEMRDLDDTESRQLVIRYGIENGIVRIPQIYVIKDGNIKRMHYEITKDVRLNVDSLIINIMNEVCSRE
;
A
#
# COMPACT_ATOMS: atom_id res chain seq x y z
N MET A 1 -4.12 -11.90 15.20
CA MET A 1 -3.61 -10.55 14.86
C MET A 1 -3.59 -10.47 13.34
N ILE A 2 -4.58 -9.81 12.75
CA ILE A 2 -4.68 -9.69 11.29
C ILE A 2 -3.73 -8.57 10.88
N ARG A 3 -2.82 -8.87 9.94
CA ARG A 3 -1.84 -7.95 9.39
C ARG A 3 -2.10 -7.88 7.91
N LYS A 4 -2.79 -6.82 7.50
CA LYS A 4 -3.27 -6.68 6.13
C LYS A 4 -2.71 -5.43 5.50
N VAL A 5 -2.23 -5.56 4.27
CA VAL A 5 -1.83 -4.46 3.41
C VAL A 5 -2.88 -4.30 2.33
N ILE A 6 -3.41 -3.08 2.17
CA ILE A 6 -4.30 -2.73 1.06
C ILE A 6 -3.56 -1.78 0.13
N VAL A 7 -3.45 -2.17 -1.13
CA VAL A 7 -2.90 -1.34 -2.21
C VAL A 7 -4.04 -0.86 -3.09
N ILE A 8 -4.30 0.44 -3.10
CA ILE A 8 -5.32 1.06 -3.96
C ILE A 8 -4.63 1.70 -5.16
N THR A 9 -4.98 1.26 -6.36
CA THR A 9 -4.36 1.69 -7.62
C THR A 9 -5.38 1.62 -8.77
N LYS A 10 -4.90 1.73 -10.01
CA LYS A 10 -5.66 1.58 -11.26
C LYS A 10 -5.01 0.54 -12.17
N ASP A 11 -5.76 0.10 -13.17
CA ASP A 11 -5.28 -0.76 -14.25
C ASP A 11 -4.17 -0.09 -15.08
N TRP A 12 -4.30 1.21 -15.36
CA TRP A 12 -3.34 1.99 -16.13
C TRP A 12 -2.13 2.50 -15.34
N ASP A 13 -2.03 2.21 -14.04
CA ASP A 13 -0.92 2.65 -13.21
C ASP A 13 0.39 1.99 -13.67
N TYR A 14 1.39 2.79 -14.04
CA TYR A 14 2.68 2.28 -14.53
C TYR A 14 3.47 1.52 -13.46
N LEU A 15 3.15 1.72 -12.17
CA LEU A 15 3.75 0.99 -11.05
C LEU A 15 3.05 -0.36 -10.79
N ARG A 16 2.00 -0.70 -11.53
CA ARG A 16 1.16 -1.87 -11.25
C ARG A 16 1.95 -3.17 -11.08
N SER A 17 2.89 -3.46 -11.98
CA SER A 17 3.70 -4.68 -11.90
C SER A 17 4.60 -4.71 -10.65
N ASP A 18 5.13 -3.55 -10.23
CA ASP A 18 5.93 -3.48 -9.00
C ASP A 18 5.04 -3.65 -7.74
N LEU A 19 3.80 -3.17 -7.78
CA LEU A 19 2.81 -3.34 -6.71
C LEU A 19 2.34 -4.81 -6.60
N GLU A 20 2.17 -5.48 -7.72
CA GLU A 20 1.89 -6.92 -7.77
C GLU A 20 3.04 -7.70 -7.13
N LEU A 21 4.29 -7.39 -7.51
CA LEU A 21 5.49 -7.99 -6.91
C LEU A 21 5.59 -7.71 -5.40
N LEU A 22 5.27 -6.49 -4.96
CA LEU A 22 5.18 -6.13 -3.54
C LEU A 22 4.21 -7.04 -2.80
N CYS A 23 2.97 -7.17 -3.29
CA CYS A 23 1.96 -8.00 -2.65
C CYS A 23 2.36 -9.47 -2.60
N GLU A 24 2.90 -10.02 -3.69
CA GLU A 24 3.40 -11.40 -3.71
C GLU A 24 4.46 -11.65 -2.63
N ARG A 25 5.40 -10.73 -2.45
CA ARG A 25 6.47 -10.87 -1.45
C ARG A 25 5.97 -10.73 -0.02
N LEU A 26 4.98 -9.87 0.22
CA LEU A 26 4.31 -9.75 1.51
C LEU A 26 3.55 -11.03 1.87
N ILE A 27 2.81 -11.60 0.91
CA ILE A 27 2.09 -12.88 1.08
C ILE A 27 3.06 -14.02 1.39
N LYS A 28 4.20 -14.11 0.67
CA LYS A 28 5.27 -15.08 0.97
C LYS A 28 5.86 -14.91 2.37
N SER A 29 5.73 -13.72 2.96
CA SER A 29 6.19 -13.38 4.31
C SER A 29 5.05 -13.46 5.35
N ASN A 30 3.93 -14.10 5.01
CA ASN A 30 2.75 -14.28 5.87
C ASN A 30 2.07 -12.97 6.29
N VAL A 31 2.10 -11.96 5.42
CA VAL A 31 1.32 -10.72 5.53
C VAL A 31 0.25 -10.72 4.44
N GLU A 32 -1.02 -10.56 4.82
CA GLU A 32 -2.10 -10.48 3.83
C GLU A 32 -1.90 -9.22 2.98
N CYS A 33 -2.00 -9.34 1.65
CA CYS A 33 -1.93 -8.20 0.75
C CYS A 33 -3.06 -8.29 -0.27
N GLU A 34 -3.77 -7.17 -0.48
CA GLU A 34 -4.88 -7.07 -1.41
C GLU A 34 -4.71 -5.83 -2.28
N MET A 35 -4.76 -6.01 -3.60
CA MET A 35 -4.86 -4.90 -4.54
C MET A 35 -6.33 -4.59 -4.82
N ARG A 36 -6.71 -3.33 -4.74
CA ARG A 36 -8.07 -2.84 -5.01
C ARG A 36 -8.04 -1.73 -6.05
N ASP A 37 -9.12 -1.66 -6.82
CA ASP A 37 -9.33 -0.58 -7.77
C ASP A 37 -9.81 0.69 -7.04
N LEU A 38 -9.24 1.85 -7.40
CA LEU A 38 -9.67 3.14 -6.86
C LEU A 38 -11.17 3.43 -7.08
N ASP A 39 -11.83 2.87 -8.10
CA ASP A 39 -13.28 3.07 -8.33
C ASP A 39 -14.15 2.21 -7.42
N ASP A 40 -13.59 1.22 -6.71
CA ASP A 40 -14.37 0.52 -5.71
C ASP A 40 -14.83 1.47 -4.59
N THR A 41 -16.06 1.28 -4.11
CA THR A 41 -16.68 2.22 -3.17
C THR A 41 -15.95 2.26 -1.84
N GLU A 42 -15.55 1.10 -1.31
CA GLU A 42 -14.79 1.03 -0.05
C GLU A 42 -13.40 1.65 -0.23
N SER A 43 -12.78 1.41 -1.38
CA SER A 43 -11.47 1.95 -1.73
C SER A 43 -11.49 3.48 -1.79
N ARG A 44 -12.50 4.08 -2.43
CA ARG A 44 -12.70 5.54 -2.42
C ARG A 44 -12.87 6.09 -1.01
N GLN A 45 -13.67 5.43 -0.17
CA GLN A 45 -13.88 5.88 1.21
C GLN A 45 -12.58 5.86 2.02
N LEU A 46 -11.76 4.81 1.86
CA LEU A 46 -10.46 4.72 2.53
C LEU A 46 -9.51 5.84 2.08
N VAL A 47 -9.43 6.08 0.78
CA VAL A 47 -8.61 7.15 0.19
C VAL A 47 -9.08 8.54 0.64
N ILE A 48 -10.39 8.78 0.68
CA ILE A 48 -10.94 10.06 1.16
C ILE A 48 -10.57 10.30 2.63
N ARG A 49 -10.63 9.26 3.47
CA ARG A 49 -10.38 9.38 4.90
C ARG A 49 -8.90 9.50 5.26
N TYR A 50 -8.00 8.84 4.52
CA TYR A 50 -6.58 8.71 4.90
C TYR A 50 -5.57 9.10 3.82
N GLY A 51 -6.02 9.32 2.59
CA GLY A 51 -5.14 9.51 1.42
C GLY A 51 -5.02 10.95 0.91
N ILE A 52 -5.92 11.85 1.30
CA ILE A 52 -5.93 13.24 0.81
C ILE A 52 -4.81 14.05 1.47
N GLU A 53 -3.92 14.62 0.65
CA GLU A 53 -2.94 15.63 1.07
C GLU A 53 -3.13 16.89 0.25
N ASN A 54 -3.35 18.03 0.92
CA ASN A 54 -3.57 19.33 0.27
C ASN A 54 -4.66 19.31 -0.83
N GLY A 55 -5.71 18.50 -0.65
CA GLY A 55 -6.80 18.34 -1.63
C GLY A 55 -6.47 17.46 -2.83
N ILE A 56 -5.29 16.84 -2.86
CA ILE A 56 -4.84 15.97 -3.95
C ILE A 56 -4.71 14.53 -3.44
N VAL A 57 -5.15 13.59 -4.27
CA VAL A 57 -4.90 12.16 -4.10
C VAL A 57 -3.92 11.72 -5.19
N ARG A 58 -2.82 11.12 -4.78
CA ARG A 58 -1.89 10.44 -5.70
C ARG A 58 -2.08 8.93 -5.57
N ILE A 59 -2.11 8.20 -6.68
CA ILE A 59 -2.06 6.73 -6.65
C ILE A 59 -0.66 6.26 -7.07
N PRO A 60 -0.22 5.07 -6.62
CA PRO A 60 -0.92 4.16 -5.71
C PRO A 60 -0.98 4.70 -4.26
N GLN A 61 -1.98 4.24 -3.51
CA GLN A 61 -2.08 4.42 -2.07
C GLN A 61 -1.87 3.06 -1.38
N ILE A 62 -1.03 3.02 -0.36
CA ILE A 62 -0.66 1.77 0.33
C ILE A 62 -0.98 1.94 1.80
N TYR A 63 -1.81 1.06 2.35
CA TYR A 63 -2.24 1.10 3.74
C TYR A 63 -1.86 -0.17 4.47
N VAL A 64 -1.29 -0.04 5.66
CA VAL A 64 -1.13 -1.13 6.62
C VAL A 64 -2.29 -1.06 7.61
N ILE A 65 -2.99 -2.17 7.76
CA ILE A 65 -4.06 -2.37 8.74
C ILE A 65 -3.57 -3.37 9.77
N LYS A 66 -3.49 -2.92 11.02
CA LYS A 66 -3.00 -3.70 12.15
C LYS A 66 -3.76 -3.32 13.40
N ASP A 67 -4.38 -4.32 14.04
CA ASP A 67 -5.09 -4.17 15.32
C ASP A 67 -6.11 -3.01 15.31
N GLY A 68 -6.79 -2.81 14.18
CA GLY A 68 -7.78 -1.73 13.98
C GLY A 68 -7.19 -0.38 13.59
N ASN A 69 -5.86 -0.21 13.67
CA ASN A 69 -5.16 0.99 13.21
C ASN A 69 -4.86 0.91 11.72
N ILE A 70 -5.03 2.04 11.05
CA ILE A 70 -4.76 2.20 9.61
C ILE A 70 -3.65 3.23 9.46
N LYS A 71 -2.56 2.83 8.83
CA LYS A 71 -1.45 3.72 8.52
C LYS A 71 -1.18 3.72 7.03
N ARG A 72 -1.12 4.91 6.44
CA ARG A 72 -0.68 5.07 5.06
C ARG A 72 0.84 4.99 4.99
N MET A 73 1.35 4.18 4.08
CA MET A 73 2.78 4.01 3.84
C MET A 73 3.25 4.98 2.75
N HIS A 74 4.40 5.59 2.99
CA HIS A 74 5.11 6.35 1.98
C HIS A 74 6.03 5.42 1.19
N TYR A 75 6.22 5.74 -0.09
CA TYR A 75 7.10 5.03 -0.99
C TYR A 75 7.86 6.01 -1.88
N GLU A 76 8.95 5.53 -2.45
CA GLU A 76 9.80 6.29 -3.35
C GLU A 76 9.77 5.67 -4.73
N ILE A 77 9.72 6.55 -5.75
CA ILE A 77 9.87 6.18 -7.14
C ILE A 77 11.30 6.50 -7.55
N THR A 78 12.00 5.50 -8.05
CA THR A 78 13.38 5.62 -8.51
C THR A 78 13.46 6.42 -9.81
N LYS A 79 14.67 6.83 -10.21
CA LYS A 79 14.89 7.63 -11.42
C LYS A 79 14.43 6.92 -12.71
N ASP A 80 14.42 5.60 -12.70
CA ASP A 80 13.92 4.74 -13.78
C ASP A 80 12.41 4.45 -13.68
N VAL A 81 11.68 5.23 -12.88
CA VAL A 81 10.21 5.21 -12.83
C VAL A 81 9.69 3.87 -12.28
N ARG A 82 10.43 3.29 -11.33
CA ARG A 82 10.07 2.05 -10.63
C ARG A 82 9.85 2.28 -9.15
N LEU A 83 9.07 1.41 -8.53
CA LEU A 83 8.93 1.40 -7.09
C LEU A 83 10.19 0.78 -6.46
N ASN A 84 10.74 1.40 -5.43
CA ASN A 84 11.75 0.73 -4.59
C ASN A 84 11.09 -0.32 -3.68
N VAL A 85 10.74 -1.47 -4.26
CA VAL A 85 9.99 -2.54 -3.60
C VAL A 85 10.69 -3.05 -2.33
N ASP A 86 12.02 -3.21 -2.37
CA ASP A 86 12.78 -3.70 -1.22
C ASP A 86 12.70 -2.75 -0.02
N SER A 87 12.91 -1.45 -0.25
CA SER A 87 12.79 -0.44 0.80
C SER A 87 11.37 -0.39 1.38
N LEU A 88 10.36 -0.45 0.51
CA LEU A 88 8.97 -0.42 0.93
C LEU A 88 8.57 -1.65 1.75
N ILE A 89 9.05 -2.85 1.39
CA ILE A 89 8.84 -4.06 2.18
C ILE A 89 9.43 -3.90 3.57
N ILE A 90 10.66 -3.39 3.69
CA ILE A 90 11.30 -3.16 5.00
C ILE A 90 10.43 -2.21 5.85
N ASN A 91 9.96 -1.11 5.26
CA ASN A 91 9.12 -0.14 5.95
C ASN A 91 7.78 -0.75 6.40
N ILE A 92 7.12 -1.52 5.53
CA ILE A 92 5.87 -2.22 5.87
C ILE A 92 6.11 -3.24 6.98
N MET A 93 7.18 -4.04 6.89
CA MET A 93 7.48 -5.06 7.90
C MET A 93 7.81 -4.44 9.26
N ASN A 94 8.50 -3.30 9.29
CA ASN A 94 8.74 -2.55 10.53
C ASN A 94 7.42 -2.11 11.17
N GLU A 95 6.45 -1.65 10.37
CA GLU A 95 5.13 -1.27 10.87
C GLU A 95 4.31 -2.46 11.35
N VAL A 96 4.35 -3.55 10.59
CA VAL A 96 3.63 -4.78 10.92
C VAL A 96 4.19 -5.43 12.18
N CYS A 97 5.51 -5.43 12.36
CA CYS A 97 6.21 -6.07 13.48
C CYS A 97 6.42 -5.16 14.69
N SER A 98 6.14 -3.86 14.61
CA SER A 98 6.25 -2.95 15.75
C SER A 98 5.44 -3.47 16.95
N ARG A 99 5.96 -3.29 18.15
CA ARG A 99 5.22 -3.56 19.39
C ARG A 99 4.73 -2.21 19.92
N GLU A 100 3.74 -1.62 19.26
CA GLU A 100 2.91 -0.63 19.95
C GLU A 100 1.83 -1.38 20.75
#